data_AF-A0A9B2JRP5-F1
#
_entry.id   AF-A0A9B2JRP5-F1
#
_cell.length_a   1.000
_cell.length_b   1.000
_cell.length_c   1.000
_cell.angle_alpha   90.00
_cell.angle_beta   90.00
_cell.angle_gamma   90.00
#
_symmetry.space_group_name_H-M   'P 1'
#
loop_
_entity.id
_entity.type
_entity.pdbx_description
1 polymer ?
#
loop_
_entity_poly.entity_id
_entity_poly.type
_entity_poly.pdbx_seq_one_letter_code
_entity_poly.pdbx_strand_id
1 'polypeptide(L)'
;MFRKSNTVKSILGAVYSSTEAFVSSNVSRRVQRFRELLNKTDNNDILTDSFGRRHTYLRISITERCNLRCLYCMPAEGVKLTKNDGILKTDEIIKIAELFVNEGVNKIRLTGGEPTVRKDIVDIIAGLKQLSNLKQVAITTNGLTLTRQLPSLQRAGLDAINISLDTLRENRFEQFTRRKGWSRVMTAIDLAIQLGYNPVKINCVVMKGSNDDEIIDFVNLTKDRPINVRFIEYMPFQGNEWKENKMVSFKAMKDLIRDTYPDLQRLPNEYNDTSKAYFVPGFTGQVGFITSMSDHFCNSCNRLRITADGNLKVCLFEGKGEVSLRDALRSGASNDVLKEMIREAVWRKKKQHAVTKKYVHLRRYKNLQNIPRQYLMDYVRLQFKNGTNARVFSSLSHVDQSGKASMVDVGSKNETKRIAIARGIVQVNSTISKLIAENNVKKGDVLSVAQLAGIMAAKRTSDLIPLCHPLPLSYANVLLRLNEELHCIEITAEVRCTGKTGVEMEALTAVSIAALTIYDMCKYAASPKSMKISDIELVSKTGGTKGDFFRN
;
A
#
# COMPACT_ATOMS: atom_id res chain seq x y z
N MET A 1 -69.66 -23.26 65.24
CA MET A 1 -69.26 -23.59 63.85
C MET A 1 -67.77 -23.96 63.91
N PHE A 2 -67.32 -25.21 63.72
CA PHE A 2 -67.32 -26.07 62.51
C PHE A 2 -66.67 -25.36 61.30
N ARG A 3 -65.72 -25.90 60.50
CA ARG A 3 -64.79 -27.08 60.41
C ARG A 3 -63.79 -26.72 59.27
N LYS A 4 -62.55 -27.18 59.05
CA LYS A 4 -61.50 -28.10 59.61
C LYS A 4 -60.13 -27.36 59.38
N SER A 5 -58.91 -27.69 59.86
CA SER A 5 -58.20 -28.90 60.33
C SER A 5 -57.49 -29.78 59.27
N ASN A 6 -56.15 -29.61 59.20
CA ASN A 6 -55.07 -30.62 59.07
C ASN A 6 -54.69 -31.31 57.73
N THR A 7 -53.41 -31.07 57.36
CA THR A 7 -52.32 -32.07 57.19
C THR A 7 -52.26 -33.00 55.96
N VAL A 8 -51.10 -33.04 55.28
CA VAL A 8 -50.19 -34.21 55.13
C VAL A 8 -48.85 -33.76 54.52
N LYS A 9 -47.77 -34.50 54.78
CA LYS A 9 -46.39 -34.26 54.32
C LYS A 9 -45.92 -35.48 53.51
N SER A 10 -44.97 -35.29 52.57
CA SER A 10 -44.32 -36.31 51.72
C SER A 10 -45.26 -37.07 50.74
N ILE A 11 -44.83 -37.66 49.61
CA ILE A 11 -43.62 -38.45 49.29
C ILE A 11 -43.14 -38.22 47.83
N LEU A 12 -41.84 -38.49 47.62
CA LEU A 12 -41.03 -38.70 46.39
C LEU A 12 -41.71 -38.72 45.00
N GLY A 13 -41.00 -38.18 43.99
CA GLY A 13 -41.13 -38.63 42.59
C GLY A 13 -40.92 -37.52 41.55
N ALA A 14 -39.85 -37.62 40.74
CA ALA A 14 -39.56 -36.65 39.68
C ALA A 14 -40.49 -36.78 38.47
N VAL A 15 -40.74 -35.66 37.76
CA VAL A 15 -40.56 -35.53 36.29
C VAL A 15 -40.58 -34.05 35.87
N TYR A 16 -39.50 -33.63 35.20
CA TYR A 16 -39.28 -32.48 34.30
C TYR A 16 -39.97 -31.10 34.47
N SER A 17 -39.11 -30.10 34.68
CA SER A 17 -38.99 -28.87 33.87
C SER A 17 -40.05 -27.76 33.96
N SER A 18 -39.73 -26.70 34.74
CA SER A 18 -39.49 -25.36 34.18
C SER A 18 -38.97 -24.39 35.26
N THR A 19 -37.76 -23.84 35.06
CA THR A 19 -37.18 -22.81 35.94
C THR A 19 -36.99 -21.51 35.15
N GLU A 20 -37.98 -20.62 35.18
CA GLU A 20 -37.82 -19.23 34.77
C GLU A 20 -37.89 -18.29 35.98
N ALA A 21 -37.41 -17.06 35.78
CA ALA A 21 -37.61 -15.88 36.63
C ALA A 21 -37.20 -15.98 38.12
N PHE A 22 -35.90 -15.87 38.43
CA PHE A 22 -35.48 -15.18 39.68
C PHE A 22 -34.06 -14.55 39.68
N VAL A 23 -33.63 -13.87 38.61
CA VAL A 23 -32.45 -12.98 38.65
C VAL A 23 -32.68 -11.67 37.89
N SER A 24 -32.94 -10.57 38.61
CA SER A 24 -32.79 -9.21 38.08
C SER A 24 -32.53 -8.21 39.22
N SER A 25 -31.29 -7.71 39.31
CA SER A 25 -30.91 -6.43 39.98
C SER A 25 -29.39 -6.16 40.00
N ASN A 26 -28.61 -6.63 39.02
CA ASN A 26 -27.18 -6.29 38.95
C ASN A 26 -26.60 -6.26 37.52
N VAL A 27 -27.35 -5.70 36.56
CA VAL A 27 -26.77 -5.28 35.27
C VAL A 27 -25.77 -4.16 35.57
N SER A 28 -24.49 -4.50 35.58
CA SER A 28 -23.44 -3.67 36.17
C SER A 28 -23.41 -2.25 35.61
N ARG A 29 -23.22 -1.25 36.49
CA ARG A 29 -22.86 0.13 36.12
C ARG A 29 -21.68 0.18 35.13
N ARG A 30 -20.82 -0.84 35.12
CA ARG A 30 -19.72 -1.01 34.15
C ARG A 30 -20.23 -1.26 32.71
N VAL A 31 -21.30 -2.02 32.53
CA VAL A 31 -21.95 -2.25 31.21
C VAL A 31 -22.69 -1.00 30.75
N GLN A 32 -23.36 -0.29 31.67
CA GLN A 32 -24.05 0.96 31.37
C GLN A 32 -23.05 2.05 30.96
N ARG A 33 -21.98 2.24 31.73
CA ARG A 33 -20.85 3.13 31.38
C ARG A 33 -20.09 2.69 30.12
N PHE A 34 -20.09 1.40 29.77
CA PHE A 34 -19.52 0.92 28.51
C PHE A 34 -20.42 1.23 27.31
N ARG A 35 -21.76 1.14 27.46
CA ARG A 35 -22.71 1.66 26.46
C ARG A 35 -22.61 3.18 26.32
N GLU A 36 -22.50 3.93 27.42
CA GLU A 36 -22.25 5.37 27.38
C GLU A 36 -20.92 5.75 26.71
N LEU A 37 -19.89 4.90 26.80
CA LEU A 37 -18.62 5.07 26.09
C LEU A 37 -18.73 4.73 24.60
N LEU A 38 -19.48 3.68 24.24
CA LEU A 38 -19.77 3.32 22.85
C LEU A 38 -20.62 4.41 22.16
N ASN A 39 -21.67 4.90 22.81
CA ASN A 39 -22.50 5.98 22.28
C ASN A 39 -21.76 7.33 22.30
N LYS A 40 -20.76 7.54 23.17
CA LYS A 40 -19.82 8.68 23.06
C LYS A 40 -18.84 8.55 21.89
N THR A 41 -18.84 7.43 21.17
CA THR A 41 -18.17 7.27 19.87
C THR A 41 -19.12 7.33 18.67
N ASP A 42 -20.34 7.87 18.82
CA ASP A 42 -21.28 8.20 17.73
C ASP A 42 -20.83 9.41 16.88
N ASN A 43 -19.54 9.47 16.56
CA ASN A 43 -18.92 10.29 15.52
C ASN A 43 -17.88 9.48 14.69
N ASN A 44 -17.95 8.15 14.73
CA ASN A 44 -17.17 7.24 13.88
C ASN A 44 -17.71 7.18 12.44
N ASP A 45 -17.52 8.30 11.73
CA ASP A 45 -17.64 8.47 10.29
C ASP A 45 -16.96 7.32 9.53
N ILE A 46 -17.72 6.62 8.67
CA ILE A 46 -17.29 5.41 7.94
C ILE A 46 -16.08 5.64 7.03
N LEU A 47 -15.81 6.90 6.66
CA LEU A 47 -14.72 7.29 5.78
C LEU A 47 -13.56 7.98 6.52
N THR A 48 -13.48 7.81 7.84
CA THR A 48 -12.37 8.32 8.66
C THR A 48 -11.48 7.17 9.14
N ASP A 49 -10.17 7.28 8.89
CA ASP A 49 -9.21 6.24 9.28
C ASP A 49 -8.66 6.41 10.71
N SER A 50 -7.90 5.41 11.17
CA SER A 50 -7.25 5.37 12.49
C SER A 50 -6.19 6.47 12.73
N PHE A 51 -5.96 7.37 11.77
CA PHE A 51 -5.14 8.58 11.91
C PHE A 51 -5.96 9.88 11.86
N GLY A 52 -7.29 9.79 11.93
CA GLY A 52 -8.22 10.93 11.91
C GLY A 52 -8.39 11.57 10.54
N ARG A 53 -7.96 10.91 9.45
CA ARG A 53 -8.06 11.48 8.09
C ARG A 53 -9.41 11.11 7.49
N ARG A 54 -10.33 12.06 7.39
CA ARG A 54 -11.60 11.89 6.64
C ARG A 54 -11.35 11.76 5.13
N HIS A 55 -12.08 10.89 4.43
CA HIS A 55 -11.85 10.58 3.02
C HIS A 55 -12.96 11.04 2.09
N THR A 56 -12.92 12.33 1.72
CA THR A 56 -13.96 12.96 0.88
C THR A 56 -13.78 12.76 -0.64
N TYR A 57 -12.73 12.06 -1.10
CA TYR A 57 -12.36 11.96 -2.51
C TYR A 57 -12.17 10.51 -2.98
N LEU A 58 -13.14 10.00 -3.76
CA LEU A 58 -13.09 8.68 -4.38
C LEU A 58 -12.52 8.73 -5.81
N ARG A 59 -11.77 7.70 -6.21
CA ARG A 59 -11.35 7.44 -7.59
C ARG A 59 -11.97 6.14 -8.07
N ILE A 60 -12.69 6.13 -9.19
CA ILE A 60 -13.27 4.91 -9.76
C ILE A 60 -12.52 4.59 -11.05
N SER A 61 -11.97 3.39 -11.14
CA SER A 61 -11.38 2.84 -12.35
C SER A 61 -12.51 2.17 -13.13
N ILE A 62 -13.05 2.77 -14.20
CA ILE A 62 -14.25 2.24 -14.88
C ILE A 62 -13.94 1.18 -15.95
N THR A 63 -12.66 0.98 -16.27
CA THR A 63 -12.17 -0.06 -17.19
C THR A 63 -10.69 -0.34 -16.94
N GLU A 64 -10.19 -1.49 -17.41
CA GLU A 64 -8.76 -1.80 -17.50
C GLU A 64 -8.18 -1.48 -18.88
N ARG A 65 -9.05 -1.38 -19.90
CA ARG A 65 -8.65 -1.20 -21.29
C ARG A 65 -7.99 0.17 -21.49
N CYS A 66 -6.91 0.21 -22.25
CA CYS A 66 -6.22 1.42 -22.66
C CYS A 66 -5.91 1.37 -24.16
N ASN A 67 -6.05 2.52 -24.84
CA ASN A 67 -5.70 2.71 -26.25
C ASN A 67 -4.20 3.04 -26.46
N LEU A 68 -3.48 3.43 -25.39
CA LEU A 68 -2.02 3.62 -25.38
C LEU A 68 -1.28 2.44 -24.70
N ARG A 69 0.05 2.42 -24.80
CA ARG A 69 0.96 1.48 -24.13
C ARG A 69 2.16 2.24 -23.53
N CYS A 70 1.90 3.16 -22.60
CA CYS A 70 2.91 4.10 -22.13
C CYS A 70 4.05 3.41 -21.35
N LEU A 71 5.30 3.78 -21.64
CA LEU A 71 6.53 3.10 -21.15
C LEU A 71 6.56 2.89 -19.62
N TYR A 72 6.08 3.85 -18.85
CA TYR A 72 6.11 3.84 -17.38
C TYR A 72 4.87 3.21 -16.72
N CYS A 73 3.89 2.75 -17.52
CA CYS A 73 2.55 2.37 -17.05
C CYS A 73 2.06 1.02 -17.57
N MET A 74 2.48 0.59 -18.76
CA MET A 74 2.04 -0.68 -19.36
C MET A 74 3.13 -1.28 -20.26
N PRO A 75 3.36 -2.60 -20.23
CA PRO A 75 4.26 -3.27 -21.18
C PRO A 75 3.72 -3.19 -22.62
N ALA A 76 4.54 -3.51 -23.63
CA ALA A 76 4.24 -3.20 -25.03
C ALA A 76 3.05 -4.03 -25.57
N GLU A 77 3.07 -5.31 -25.27
CA GLU A 77 2.04 -6.32 -25.47
C GLU A 77 0.73 -5.98 -24.73
N GLY A 78 0.80 -5.21 -23.65
CA GLY A 78 -0.33 -4.88 -22.77
C GLY A 78 -0.49 -5.84 -21.60
N VAL A 79 -1.56 -5.66 -20.83
CA VAL A 79 -1.89 -6.53 -19.68
C VAL A 79 -2.98 -7.53 -20.02
N LYS A 80 -2.97 -8.69 -19.36
CA LYS A 80 -4.09 -9.64 -19.37
C LYS A 80 -5.30 -8.95 -18.75
N LEU A 81 -6.35 -8.76 -19.54
CA LEU A 81 -7.60 -8.12 -19.10
C LEU A 81 -8.49 -9.11 -18.36
N THR A 82 -9.19 -8.62 -17.34
CA THR A 82 -10.34 -9.27 -16.72
C THR A 82 -11.46 -9.43 -17.76
N LYS A 83 -12.17 -10.56 -17.71
CA LYS A 83 -13.34 -10.80 -18.58
C LYS A 83 -14.45 -9.76 -18.29
N ASN A 84 -15.34 -9.52 -19.25
CA ASN A 84 -16.33 -8.44 -19.16
C ASN A 84 -17.35 -8.62 -18.01
N ASP A 85 -17.68 -9.86 -17.67
CA ASP A 85 -18.47 -10.23 -16.48
C ASP A 85 -17.77 -9.79 -15.18
N GLY A 86 -16.45 -9.92 -15.11
CA GLY A 86 -15.63 -9.46 -13.99
C GLY A 86 -15.43 -7.94 -13.87
N ILE A 87 -16.01 -7.12 -14.75
CA ILE A 87 -15.95 -5.64 -14.65
C ILE A 87 -17.24 -5.10 -14.01
N LEU A 88 -17.13 -4.01 -13.26
CA LEU A 88 -18.27 -3.28 -12.71
C LEU A 88 -19.15 -2.69 -13.85
N LYS A 89 -20.44 -3.02 -13.81
CA LYS A 89 -21.49 -2.41 -14.63
C LYS A 89 -21.79 -0.97 -14.17
N THR A 90 -22.63 -0.25 -14.90
CA THR A 90 -22.90 1.18 -14.65
C THR A 90 -23.84 1.42 -13.47
N ASP A 91 -24.87 0.59 -13.33
CA ASP A 91 -25.69 0.45 -12.12
C ASP A 91 -24.83 0.13 -10.89
N GLU A 92 -23.88 -0.81 -11.01
CA GLU A 92 -22.96 -1.17 -9.92
C GLU A 92 -22.01 -0.02 -9.56
N ILE A 93 -21.51 0.75 -10.54
CA ILE A 93 -20.70 1.96 -10.31
C ILE A 93 -21.51 3.04 -9.57
N ILE A 94 -22.74 3.31 -10.01
CA ILE A 94 -23.60 4.34 -9.42
C ILE A 94 -23.96 3.95 -7.98
N LYS A 95 -24.37 2.70 -7.73
CA LYS A 95 -24.72 2.23 -6.38
C LYS A 95 -23.52 2.20 -5.43
N ILE A 96 -22.32 1.81 -5.89
CA ILE A 96 -21.11 1.92 -5.07
C ILE A 96 -20.77 3.39 -4.79
N ALA A 97 -20.88 4.27 -5.80
CA ALA A 97 -20.64 5.70 -5.63
C ALA A 97 -21.62 6.35 -4.65
N GLU A 98 -22.91 6.01 -4.71
CA GLU A 98 -23.96 6.46 -3.79
C GLU A 98 -23.60 6.16 -2.33
N LEU A 99 -23.18 4.92 -2.02
CA LEU A 99 -22.74 4.54 -0.68
C LEU A 99 -21.61 5.46 -0.17
N PHE A 100 -20.60 5.73 -0.99
CA PHE A 100 -19.51 6.64 -0.63
C PHE A 100 -19.96 8.11 -0.52
N VAL A 101 -20.87 8.57 -1.38
CA VAL A 101 -21.35 9.96 -1.39
C VAL A 101 -22.22 10.26 -0.17
N ASN A 102 -23.06 9.31 0.24
CA ASN A 102 -23.90 9.43 1.44
C ASN A 102 -23.07 9.43 2.74
N GLU A 103 -21.92 8.76 2.77
CA GLU A 103 -20.96 8.82 3.89
C GLU A 103 -19.96 10.01 3.78
N GLY A 104 -20.15 10.92 2.81
CA GLY A 104 -19.42 12.20 2.74
C GLY A 104 -18.35 12.35 1.65
N VAL A 105 -18.27 11.44 0.67
CA VAL A 105 -17.52 11.72 -0.57
C VAL A 105 -18.22 12.83 -1.35
N ASN A 106 -17.56 13.98 -1.46
CA ASN A 106 -18.05 15.11 -2.25
C ASN A 106 -17.36 15.23 -3.61
N LYS A 107 -16.44 14.31 -3.94
CA LYS A 107 -15.61 14.36 -5.14
C LYS A 107 -15.34 12.95 -5.69
N ILE A 108 -15.77 12.69 -6.92
CA ILE A 108 -15.48 11.45 -7.65
C ILE A 108 -14.60 11.75 -8.85
N ARG A 109 -13.61 10.89 -9.10
CA ARG A 109 -12.82 10.93 -10.34
C ARG A 109 -12.82 9.60 -11.07
N LEU A 110 -13.33 9.63 -12.30
CA LEU A 110 -13.26 8.53 -13.26
C LEU A 110 -11.85 8.40 -13.84
N THR A 111 -11.40 7.17 -13.93
CA THR A 111 -10.07 6.72 -14.39
C THR A 111 -10.23 5.34 -15.02
N GLY A 112 -9.14 4.70 -15.45
CA GLY A 112 -9.18 3.32 -15.94
C GLY A 112 -7.78 2.78 -16.20
N GLY A 113 -7.66 1.99 -17.27
CA GLY A 113 -6.60 2.24 -18.24
C GLY A 113 -6.84 3.62 -18.88
N GLU A 114 -7.74 3.69 -19.86
CA GLU A 114 -8.28 4.95 -20.39
C GLU A 114 -9.81 4.97 -20.26
N PRO A 115 -10.43 5.85 -19.44
CA PRO A 115 -11.88 5.88 -19.31
C PRO A 115 -12.62 6.15 -20.62
N THR A 116 -12.10 6.97 -21.54
CA THR A 116 -12.79 7.33 -22.80
C THR A 116 -12.95 6.18 -23.81
N VAL A 117 -12.40 4.98 -23.55
CA VAL A 117 -12.68 3.77 -24.35
C VAL A 117 -13.92 3.00 -23.85
N ARG A 118 -14.49 3.36 -22.70
CA ARG A 118 -15.73 2.78 -22.20
C ARG A 118 -16.92 3.46 -22.89
N LYS A 119 -17.84 2.66 -23.46
CA LYS A 119 -18.94 3.16 -24.31
C LYS A 119 -19.96 3.98 -23.53
N ASP A 120 -20.31 3.50 -22.35
CA ASP A 120 -21.32 3.99 -21.40
C ASP A 120 -20.77 5.05 -20.41
N ILE A 121 -19.67 5.72 -20.76
CA ILE A 121 -19.06 6.75 -19.91
C ILE A 121 -19.96 7.98 -19.71
N VAL A 122 -20.77 8.34 -20.71
CA VAL A 122 -21.72 9.46 -20.62
C VAL A 122 -22.80 9.14 -19.59
N ASP A 123 -23.32 7.92 -19.62
CA ASP A 123 -24.37 7.43 -18.73
C ASP A 123 -23.88 7.33 -17.27
N ILE A 124 -22.63 6.87 -17.08
CA ILE A 124 -21.96 6.89 -15.77
C ILE A 124 -21.87 8.31 -15.21
N ILE A 125 -21.46 9.29 -16.01
CA ILE A 125 -21.33 10.68 -15.54
C ILE A 125 -22.71 11.27 -15.21
N ALA A 126 -23.70 11.04 -16.06
CA ALA A 126 -25.08 11.51 -15.83
C ALA A 126 -25.67 10.91 -14.55
N GLY A 127 -25.55 9.60 -14.34
CA GLY A 127 -26.02 8.92 -13.14
C GLY A 127 -25.29 9.36 -11.87
N LEU A 128 -23.97 9.61 -11.94
CA LEU A 128 -23.22 10.17 -10.81
C LEU A 128 -23.66 11.59 -10.47
N LYS A 129 -24.01 12.42 -11.46
CA LYS A 129 -24.46 13.80 -11.24
C LYS A 129 -25.90 13.91 -10.68
N GLN A 130 -26.64 12.81 -10.60
CA GLN A 130 -27.91 12.73 -9.85
C GLN A 130 -27.69 12.55 -8.33
N LEU A 131 -26.48 12.20 -7.87
CA LEU A 131 -26.17 12.03 -6.46
C LEU A 131 -26.05 13.40 -5.76
N SER A 132 -27.07 13.78 -4.98
CA SER A 132 -27.27 15.14 -4.44
C SER A 132 -26.08 15.73 -3.66
N ASN A 133 -25.32 14.92 -2.92
CA ASN A 133 -24.16 15.38 -2.14
C ASN A 133 -22.84 15.45 -2.96
N LEU A 134 -22.83 15.03 -4.23
CA LEU A 134 -21.63 14.96 -5.06
C LEU A 134 -21.31 16.31 -5.74
N LYS A 135 -20.45 17.09 -5.10
CA LYS A 135 -20.04 18.43 -5.59
C LYS A 135 -19.20 18.42 -6.87
N GLN A 136 -18.50 17.34 -7.19
CA GLN A 136 -17.62 17.28 -8.37
C GLN A 136 -17.43 15.86 -8.94
N VAL A 137 -17.79 15.68 -10.21
CA VAL A 137 -17.37 14.57 -11.08
C VAL A 137 -16.21 15.05 -11.96
N ALA A 138 -15.14 14.25 -12.02
CA ALA A 138 -13.95 14.57 -12.80
C ALA A 138 -13.42 13.37 -13.58
N ILE A 139 -12.63 13.58 -14.63
CA ILE A 139 -12.00 12.53 -15.44
C ILE A 139 -10.47 12.67 -15.48
N THR A 140 -9.70 11.58 -15.42
CA THR A 140 -8.32 11.57 -15.95
C THR A 140 -8.28 10.72 -17.22
N THR A 141 -7.82 11.32 -18.31
CA THR A 141 -7.74 10.72 -19.65
C THR A 141 -6.40 11.08 -20.30
N ASN A 142 -5.95 10.31 -21.28
CA ASN A 142 -4.85 10.67 -22.19
C ASN A 142 -5.28 11.61 -23.32
N GLY A 143 -6.57 11.96 -23.41
CA GLY A 143 -7.09 12.94 -24.37
C GLY A 143 -7.29 12.44 -25.81
N LEU A 144 -6.70 11.30 -26.21
CA LEU A 144 -6.62 10.88 -27.62
C LEU A 144 -7.98 10.79 -28.35
N THR A 145 -9.05 10.39 -27.65
CA THR A 145 -10.42 10.33 -28.17
C THR A 145 -11.36 11.38 -27.56
N LEU A 146 -10.88 12.20 -26.62
CA LEU A 146 -11.69 13.10 -25.81
C LEU A 146 -12.46 14.11 -26.68
N THR A 147 -11.84 14.64 -27.73
CA THR A 147 -12.41 15.64 -28.64
C THR A 147 -13.79 15.27 -29.18
N ARG A 148 -14.04 13.97 -29.44
CA ARG A 148 -15.32 13.47 -29.98
C ARG A 148 -16.40 13.26 -28.93
N GLN A 149 -16.02 13.07 -27.66
CA GLN A 149 -16.94 12.78 -26.56
C GLN A 149 -17.24 14.01 -25.71
N LEU A 150 -16.31 14.97 -25.64
CA LEU A 150 -16.30 16.03 -24.65
C LEU A 150 -17.59 16.88 -24.58
N PRO A 151 -18.22 17.30 -25.69
CA PRO A 151 -19.52 18.02 -25.62
C PRO A 151 -20.66 17.18 -25.01
N SER A 152 -20.60 15.85 -25.08
CA SER A 152 -21.58 14.96 -24.43
C SER A 152 -21.21 14.66 -22.98
N LEU A 153 -19.90 14.54 -22.66
CA LEU A 153 -19.43 14.43 -21.27
C LEU A 153 -19.79 15.70 -20.46
N GLN A 154 -19.65 16.89 -21.08
CA GLN A 154 -20.01 18.17 -20.47
C GLN A 154 -21.53 18.27 -20.23
N ARG A 155 -22.36 17.91 -21.21
CA ARG A 155 -23.83 17.89 -21.05
C ARG A 155 -24.31 16.87 -20.00
N ALA A 156 -23.57 15.79 -19.78
CA ALA A 156 -23.81 14.86 -18.66
C ALA A 156 -23.36 15.42 -17.29
N GLY A 157 -22.71 16.59 -17.24
CA GLY A 157 -22.27 17.26 -16.02
C GLY A 157 -20.84 16.92 -15.57
N LEU A 158 -19.93 16.56 -16.49
CA LEU A 158 -18.50 16.45 -16.17
C LEU A 158 -17.93 17.83 -15.77
N ASP A 159 -17.52 17.99 -14.52
CA ASP A 159 -17.09 19.29 -13.97
C ASP A 159 -15.59 19.59 -14.17
N ALA A 160 -14.71 18.58 -14.24
CA ALA A 160 -13.26 18.82 -14.27
C ALA A 160 -12.43 17.75 -15.00
N ILE A 161 -11.45 18.20 -15.79
CA ILE A 161 -10.61 17.35 -16.63
C ILE A 161 -9.15 17.35 -16.15
N ASN A 162 -8.57 16.16 -16.07
CA ASN A 162 -7.13 15.95 -16.11
C ASN A 162 -6.76 15.31 -17.46
N ILE A 163 -5.80 15.89 -18.19
CA ILE A 163 -5.22 15.28 -19.40
C ILE A 163 -3.78 14.84 -19.07
N SER A 164 -3.44 13.57 -19.29
CA SER A 164 -2.07 13.07 -19.18
C SER A 164 -1.33 13.33 -20.49
N LEU A 165 -0.27 14.12 -20.43
CA LEU A 165 0.60 14.46 -21.56
C LEU A 165 2.02 14.65 -21.04
N ASP A 166 2.92 13.71 -21.36
CA ASP A 166 4.27 13.67 -20.80
C ASP A 166 5.33 14.33 -21.70
N THR A 167 4.94 14.87 -22.86
CA THR A 167 5.85 15.55 -23.80
C THR A 167 5.07 16.47 -24.75
N LEU A 168 5.69 17.58 -25.17
CA LEU A 168 5.19 18.52 -26.17
C LEU A 168 5.79 18.27 -27.57
N ARG A 169 6.62 17.25 -27.75
CA ARG A 169 7.27 16.88 -29.01
C ARG A 169 6.60 15.63 -29.60
N GLU A 170 5.97 15.74 -30.78
CA GLU A 170 5.15 14.66 -31.36
C GLU A 170 5.91 13.35 -31.62
N ASN A 171 7.19 13.43 -32.04
CA ASN A 171 8.04 12.24 -32.21
C ASN A 171 8.30 11.52 -30.88
N ARG A 172 8.53 12.26 -29.79
CA ARG A 172 8.72 11.73 -28.44
C ARG A 172 7.41 11.19 -27.86
N PHE A 173 6.26 11.76 -28.22
CA PHE A 173 4.94 11.23 -27.82
C PHE A 173 4.73 9.80 -28.32
N GLU A 174 5.08 9.50 -29.58
CA GLU A 174 4.99 8.14 -30.10
C GLU A 174 5.96 7.18 -29.39
N GLN A 175 7.18 7.62 -29.07
CA GLN A 175 8.13 6.84 -28.27
C GLN A 175 7.61 6.54 -26.85
N PHE A 176 7.04 7.54 -26.17
CA PHE A 176 6.51 7.42 -24.81
C PHE A 176 5.25 6.54 -24.73
N THR A 177 4.35 6.65 -25.71
CA THR A 177 3.01 6.03 -25.66
C THR A 177 2.85 4.79 -26.53
N ARG A 178 3.84 4.53 -27.41
CA ARG A 178 3.84 3.52 -28.48
C ARG A 178 2.71 3.69 -29.50
N ARG A 179 2.18 4.92 -29.67
CA ARG A 179 1.06 5.29 -30.56
C ARG A 179 1.18 6.74 -31.07
N LYS A 180 0.67 7.01 -32.27
CA LYS A 180 0.50 8.37 -32.79
C LYS A 180 -0.72 9.08 -32.21
N GLY A 181 -0.72 10.42 -32.29
CA GLY A 181 -1.88 11.25 -31.98
C GLY A 181 -1.64 12.41 -31.01
N TRP A 182 -0.39 12.87 -30.85
CA TRP A 182 -0.05 14.06 -30.05
C TRP A 182 -0.92 15.26 -30.41
N SER A 183 -1.01 15.56 -31.71
CA SER A 183 -1.89 16.59 -32.28
C SER A 183 -3.33 16.51 -31.78
N ARG A 184 -3.92 15.31 -31.70
CA ARG A 184 -5.29 15.09 -31.17
C ARG A 184 -5.40 15.40 -29.68
N VAL A 185 -4.34 15.14 -28.89
CA VAL A 185 -4.31 15.48 -27.46
C VAL A 185 -4.23 17.00 -27.28
N MET A 186 -3.45 17.70 -28.11
CA MET A 186 -3.43 19.17 -28.12
C MET A 186 -4.80 19.75 -28.49
N THR A 187 -5.43 19.29 -29.58
CA THR A 187 -6.81 19.70 -29.92
C THR A 187 -7.83 19.38 -28.82
N ALA A 188 -7.62 18.31 -28.04
CA ALA A 188 -8.47 18.00 -26.88
C ALA A 188 -8.24 18.92 -25.67
N ILE A 189 -7.02 19.44 -25.48
CA ILE A 189 -6.73 20.50 -24.51
C ILE A 189 -7.39 21.81 -24.96
N ASP A 190 -7.22 22.18 -26.23
CA ASP A 190 -7.77 23.43 -26.78
C ASP A 190 -9.30 23.45 -26.75
N LEU A 191 -9.96 22.35 -27.15
CA LEU A 191 -11.42 22.23 -27.05
C LEU A 191 -11.91 22.27 -25.61
N ALA A 192 -11.17 21.70 -24.65
CA ALA A 192 -11.54 21.78 -23.24
C ALA A 192 -11.48 23.23 -22.71
N ILE A 193 -10.48 24.02 -23.13
CA ILE A 193 -10.41 25.46 -22.82
C ILE A 193 -11.61 26.20 -23.46
N GLN A 194 -11.89 25.95 -24.75
CA GLN A 194 -12.99 26.57 -25.49
C GLN A 194 -14.38 26.27 -24.88
N LEU A 195 -14.57 25.05 -24.35
CA LEU A 195 -15.79 24.65 -23.64
C LEU A 195 -15.86 25.16 -22.18
N GLY A 196 -14.91 26.01 -21.75
CA GLY A 196 -14.97 26.70 -20.45
C GLY A 196 -14.42 25.92 -19.27
N TYR A 197 -13.68 24.81 -19.47
CA TYR A 197 -13.07 24.07 -18.36
C TYR A 197 -11.90 24.84 -17.74
N ASN A 198 -12.17 25.64 -16.72
CA ASN A 198 -11.15 26.44 -16.05
C ASN A 198 -10.70 25.85 -14.68
N PRO A 199 -9.42 25.50 -14.47
CA PRO A 199 -8.38 25.30 -15.48
C PRO A 199 -8.35 23.85 -15.98
N VAL A 200 -8.04 23.63 -17.26
CA VAL A 200 -7.70 22.31 -17.78
C VAL A 200 -6.39 21.86 -17.14
N LYS A 201 -6.36 20.68 -16.52
CA LYS A 201 -5.21 20.25 -15.71
C LYS A 201 -4.38 19.22 -16.45
N ILE A 202 -3.18 19.59 -16.90
CA ILE A 202 -2.24 18.66 -17.54
C ILE A 202 -1.45 17.91 -16.46
N ASN A 203 -1.17 16.64 -16.68
CA ASN A 203 -0.26 15.83 -15.86
C ASN A 203 0.91 15.35 -16.73
N CYS A 204 2.14 15.62 -16.29
CA CYS A 204 3.36 15.14 -16.91
C CYS A 204 4.18 14.37 -15.86
N VAL A 205 4.47 13.09 -16.12
CA VAL A 205 5.37 12.28 -15.29
C VAL A 205 6.81 12.55 -15.74
N VAL A 206 7.59 13.19 -14.88
CA VAL A 206 8.95 13.63 -15.23
C VAL A 206 9.95 12.50 -14.96
N MET A 207 10.66 12.09 -16.02
CA MET A 207 11.68 11.05 -16.01
C MET A 207 13.00 11.59 -16.55
N LYS A 208 14.07 11.37 -15.79
CA LYS A 208 15.41 11.88 -16.08
C LYS A 208 16.01 11.22 -17.32
N GLY A 209 16.55 12.04 -18.22
CA GLY A 209 17.04 11.62 -19.54
C GLY A 209 15.90 11.10 -20.42
N SER A 210 14.73 11.73 -20.39
CA SER A 210 13.57 11.31 -21.21
C SER A 210 12.61 12.43 -21.58
N ASN A 211 12.21 13.27 -20.63
CA ASN A 211 11.37 14.47 -20.83
C ASN A 211 11.66 15.60 -19.83
N ASP A 212 12.72 15.48 -19.05
CA ASP A 212 13.21 16.49 -18.11
C ASP A 212 13.78 17.74 -18.79
N ASP A 213 14.12 17.64 -20.07
CA ASP A 213 14.46 18.78 -20.95
C ASP A 213 13.24 19.59 -21.42
N GLU A 214 12.01 19.09 -21.26
CA GLU A 214 10.77 19.80 -21.63
C GLU A 214 10.11 20.54 -20.45
N ILE A 215 10.71 20.54 -19.26
CA ILE A 215 10.11 21.18 -18.07
C ILE A 215 9.81 22.66 -18.32
N ILE A 216 10.72 23.38 -18.97
CA ILE A 216 10.53 24.80 -19.32
C ILE A 216 9.51 24.96 -20.47
N ASP A 217 9.53 24.09 -21.48
CA ASP A 217 8.51 24.08 -22.56
C ASP A 217 7.09 23.92 -21.98
N PHE A 218 6.94 23.07 -20.96
CA PHE A 218 5.70 22.87 -20.21
C PHE A 218 5.31 24.06 -19.32
N VAL A 219 6.26 24.81 -18.76
CA VAL A 219 5.97 26.09 -18.08
C VAL A 219 5.47 27.12 -19.10
N ASN A 220 6.15 27.24 -20.24
CA ASN A 220 5.83 28.18 -21.31
C ASN A 220 4.41 27.97 -21.87
N LEU A 221 3.96 26.71 -21.96
CA LEU A 221 2.58 26.37 -22.35
C LEU A 221 1.52 27.00 -21.41
N THR A 222 1.86 27.34 -20.16
CA THR A 222 0.95 27.98 -19.21
C THR A 222 0.87 29.51 -19.35
N LYS A 223 1.70 30.14 -20.21
CA LYS A 223 1.78 31.59 -20.34
C LYS A 223 0.47 32.23 -20.80
N ASP A 224 -0.01 31.85 -21.97
CA ASP A 224 -1.15 32.49 -22.64
C ASP A 224 -2.42 31.60 -22.58
N ARG A 225 -2.46 30.62 -21.68
CA ARG A 225 -3.49 29.56 -21.61
C ARG A 225 -3.95 29.30 -20.17
N PRO A 226 -5.26 29.19 -19.88
CA PRO A 226 -5.80 28.92 -18.53
C PRO A 226 -5.68 27.44 -18.14
N ILE A 227 -4.44 26.95 -18.08
CA ILE A 227 -4.11 25.56 -17.77
C ILE A 227 -3.29 25.43 -16.48
N ASN A 228 -3.39 24.26 -15.85
CA ASN A 228 -2.59 23.90 -14.68
C ASN A 228 -1.72 22.69 -15.04
N VAL A 229 -0.42 22.90 -15.30
CA VAL A 229 0.51 21.81 -15.66
C VAL A 229 1.14 21.24 -14.39
N ARG A 230 0.92 19.96 -14.13
CA ARG A 230 1.42 19.29 -12.93
C ARG A 230 2.50 18.27 -13.25
N PHE A 231 3.71 18.58 -12.79
CA PHE A 231 4.84 17.67 -12.81
C PHE A 231 4.69 16.64 -11.68
N ILE A 232 4.87 15.36 -12.02
CA ILE A 232 4.71 14.23 -11.12
C ILE A 232 6.05 13.49 -11.02
N GLU A 233 6.53 13.26 -9.79
CA GLU A 233 7.75 12.49 -9.55
C GLU A 233 7.58 11.03 -10.01
N TYR A 234 8.54 10.51 -10.77
CA TYR A 234 8.53 9.11 -11.21
C TYR A 234 8.63 8.13 -10.02
N MET A 235 7.55 7.37 -9.82
CA MET A 235 7.32 6.50 -8.66
C MET A 235 7.18 5.02 -9.06
N PRO A 236 7.54 4.09 -8.16
CA PRO A 236 7.50 2.66 -8.46
C PRO A 236 6.06 2.14 -8.59
N PHE A 237 5.80 1.37 -9.64
CA PHE A 237 4.56 0.62 -9.84
C PHE A 237 4.87 -0.84 -10.20
N GLN A 238 3.93 -1.73 -9.92
CA GLN A 238 4.03 -3.12 -10.37
C GLN A 238 4.06 -3.16 -11.91
N GLY A 239 5.17 -3.66 -12.47
CA GLY A 239 5.35 -3.77 -13.92
C GLY A 239 5.94 -2.55 -14.62
N ASN A 240 6.42 -1.52 -13.90
CA ASN A 240 7.29 -0.50 -14.50
C ASN A 240 8.77 -0.73 -14.14
N GLU A 241 9.68 -0.39 -15.06
CA GLU A 241 11.12 -0.38 -14.79
C GLU A 241 11.48 0.86 -13.95
N TRP A 242 11.03 0.88 -12.70
CA TRP A 242 11.45 1.93 -11.77
C TRP A 242 12.91 1.74 -11.39
N LYS A 243 13.69 2.80 -11.66
CA LYS A 243 15.13 2.90 -11.36
C LYS A 243 15.31 4.29 -10.77
N GLU A 244 15.87 4.39 -9.56
CA GLU A 244 15.87 5.65 -8.80
C GLU A 244 16.58 6.79 -9.56
N ASN A 245 17.63 6.46 -10.33
CA ASN A 245 18.35 7.41 -11.18
C ASN A 245 17.51 8.06 -12.30
N LYS A 246 16.31 7.53 -12.60
CA LYS A 246 15.33 8.15 -13.50
C LYS A 246 14.38 9.14 -12.81
N MET A 247 14.40 9.25 -11.49
CA MET A 247 13.56 10.22 -10.77
C MET A 247 14.16 11.63 -10.82
N VAL A 248 13.38 12.61 -11.23
CA VAL A 248 13.66 14.04 -10.97
C VAL A 248 12.85 14.46 -9.75
N SER A 249 13.50 15.03 -8.73
CA SER A 249 12.82 15.43 -7.49
C SER A 249 12.14 16.78 -7.62
N PHE A 250 11.12 17.02 -6.78
CA PHE A 250 10.47 18.32 -6.60
C PHE A 250 11.46 19.48 -6.54
N LYS A 251 12.51 19.35 -5.71
CA LYS A 251 13.53 20.38 -5.58
C LYS A 251 14.24 20.63 -6.91
N ALA A 252 14.68 19.58 -7.60
CA ALA A 252 15.38 19.72 -8.88
C ALA A 252 14.48 20.36 -9.97
N MET A 253 13.22 19.94 -10.09
CA MET A 253 12.28 20.54 -11.05
C MET A 253 12.00 22.01 -10.73
N LYS A 254 11.74 22.36 -9.47
CA LYS A 254 11.42 23.72 -9.04
C LYS A 254 12.64 24.66 -9.11
N ASP A 255 13.84 24.15 -8.84
CA ASP A 255 15.06 24.95 -8.95
C ASP A 255 15.40 25.21 -10.43
N LEU A 256 15.31 24.21 -11.33
CA LEU A 256 15.45 24.40 -12.78
C LEU A 256 14.47 25.45 -13.34
N ILE A 257 13.21 25.43 -12.91
CA ILE A 257 12.22 26.44 -13.32
C ILE A 257 12.61 27.84 -12.82
N ARG A 258 13.26 27.94 -11.66
CA ARG A 258 13.73 29.23 -11.10
C ARG A 258 14.98 29.76 -11.77
N ASP A 259 15.82 28.91 -12.35
CA ASP A 259 16.96 29.33 -13.15
C ASP A 259 16.51 30.07 -14.44
N THR A 260 15.28 29.80 -14.92
CA THR A 260 14.64 30.54 -16.03
C THR A 260 13.66 31.62 -15.56
N TYR A 261 12.93 31.36 -14.47
CA TYR A 261 11.89 32.24 -13.91
C TYR A 261 12.14 32.48 -12.40
N PRO A 262 13.06 33.41 -12.03
CA PRO A 262 13.43 33.65 -10.65
C PRO A 262 12.23 33.96 -9.73
N ASP A 263 11.26 34.73 -10.27
CA ASP A 263 10.05 35.16 -9.59
C ASP A 263 8.95 34.07 -9.48
N LEU A 264 9.30 32.78 -9.60
CA LEU A 264 8.36 31.66 -9.40
C LEU A 264 7.81 31.65 -7.96
N GLN A 265 6.62 32.24 -7.80
CA GLN A 265 5.90 32.41 -6.54
C GLN A 265 5.03 31.18 -6.22
N ARG A 266 4.91 30.87 -4.93
CA ARG A 266 4.07 29.75 -4.44
C ARG A 266 2.66 30.26 -4.16
N LEU A 267 1.65 29.52 -4.63
CA LEU A 267 0.25 29.78 -4.31
C LEU A 267 -0.16 29.13 -2.96
N PRO A 268 -1.23 29.62 -2.31
CA PRO A 268 -1.88 28.91 -1.22
C PRO A 268 -2.31 27.49 -1.64
N ASN A 269 -2.29 26.57 -0.67
CA ASN A 269 -2.68 25.17 -0.82
C ASN A 269 -3.80 24.87 0.18
N GLU A 270 -4.84 24.11 -0.21
CA GLU A 270 -5.72 23.50 0.79
C GLU A 270 -4.97 22.41 1.58
N TYR A 271 -5.44 22.08 2.78
CA TYR A 271 -4.82 21.04 3.63
C TYR A 271 -4.68 19.69 2.89
N ASN A 272 -5.69 19.30 2.12
CA ASN A 272 -5.74 18.03 1.37
C ASN A 272 -5.14 18.12 -0.05
N ASP A 273 -4.53 19.25 -0.45
CA ASP A 273 -4.02 19.41 -1.82
C ASP A 273 -2.80 18.52 -2.08
N THR A 274 -2.94 17.64 -3.08
CA THR A 274 -1.91 16.67 -3.43
C THR A 274 -0.85 17.23 -4.38
N SER A 275 -0.87 18.53 -4.66
CA SER A 275 0.04 19.23 -5.55
C SER A 275 0.40 20.59 -4.96
N LYS A 276 1.69 20.92 -4.91
CA LYS A 276 2.17 22.23 -4.45
C LYS A 276 2.10 23.20 -5.63
N ALA A 277 1.20 24.18 -5.57
CA ALA A 277 0.93 25.09 -6.67
C ALA A 277 1.86 26.31 -6.67
N TYR A 278 2.28 26.75 -7.86
CA TYR A 278 3.14 27.89 -8.12
C TYR A 278 2.69 28.59 -9.41
N PHE A 279 2.99 29.88 -9.54
CA PHE A 279 2.77 30.64 -10.77
C PHE A 279 3.99 31.48 -11.13
N VAL A 280 4.10 31.83 -12.41
CA VAL A 280 5.05 32.82 -12.91
C VAL A 280 4.26 34.12 -13.08
N PRO A 281 4.74 35.28 -12.56
CA PRO A 281 4.07 36.55 -12.76
C PRO A 281 3.83 36.86 -14.25
N GLY A 282 2.63 37.35 -14.57
CA GLY A 282 2.21 37.62 -15.96
C GLY A 282 1.76 36.41 -16.76
N PHE A 283 1.78 35.18 -16.21
CA PHE A 283 1.25 33.99 -16.86
C PHE A 283 -0.22 33.78 -16.48
N THR A 284 -1.02 33.30 -17.44
CA THR A 284 -2.47 33.02 -17.31
C THR A 284 -2.74 31.73 -16.53
N GLY A 285 -1.89 30.73 -16.74
CA GLY A 285 -1.93 29.43 -16.09
C GLY A 285 -1.01 29.34 -14.88
N GLN A 286 -0.78 28.11 -14.42
CA GLN A 286 0.02 27.82 -13.23
C GLN A 286 0.68 26.44 -13.34
N VAL A 287 1.72 26.21 -12.55
CA VAL A 287 2.42 24.93 -12.47
C VAL A 287 2.28 24.30 -11.07
N GLY A 288 2.23 22.98 -11.02
CA GLY A 288 2.08 22.23 -9.77
C GLY A 288 3.07 21.07 -9.67
N PHE A 289 3.47 20.73 -8.44
CA PHE A 289 4.37 19.59 -8.19
C PHE A 289 3.66 18.54 -7.34
N ILE A 290 3.50 17.33 -7.87
CA ILE A 290 2.94 16.17 -7.14
C ILE A 290 4.11 15.36 -6.58
N THR A 291 4.43 15.63 -5.32
CA THR A 291 5.65 15.18 -4.64
C THR A 291 5.49 13.81 -4.01
N SER A 292 5.22 12.81 -4.85
CA SER A 292 4.91 11.44 -4.44
C SER A 292 6.02 10.78 -3.62
N MET A 293 7.29 11.09 -3.90
CA MET A 293 8.47 10.36 -3.42
C MET A 293 9.39 11.19 -2.52
N SER A 294 9.55 12.50 -2.76
CA SER A 294 10.52 13.31 -1.99
C SER A 294 9.94 13.98 -0.74
N ASP A 295 8.63 14.25 -0.71
CA ASP A 295 7.98 15.09 0.31
C ASP A 295 6.46 14.80 0.37
N HIS A 296 6.09 13.71 1.04
CA HIS A 296 4.79 13.06 0.87
C HIS A 296 3.61 13.76 1.59
N PHE A 297 2.52 13.97 0.84
CA PHE A 297 1.19 14.41 1.31
C PHE A 297 0.38 13.33 2.08
N CYS A 298 1.02 12.33 2.71
CA CYS A 298 0.29 11.19 3.29
C CYS A 298 -0.54 11.56 4.53
N ASN A 299 -0.11 12.57 5.30
CA ASN A 299 -0.81 13.11 6.46
C ASN A 299 -2.20 13.70 6.12
N SER A 300 -2.41 14.26 4.93
CA SER A 300 -3.69 14.82 4.48
C SER A 300 -4.34 14.05 3.31
N CYS A 301 -4.03 12.75 3.18
CA CYS A 301 -4.48 11.94 2.05
C CYS A 301 -5.95 11.48 2.18
N ASN A 302 -6.89 12.36 1.87
CA ASN A 302 -8.35 12.14 1.84
C ASN A 302 -8.88 11.19 0.74
N ARG A 303 -8.01 10.35 0.16
CA ARG A 303 -8.29 9.60 -1.09
C ARG A 303 -8.55 8.11 -0.87
N LEU A 304 -9.51 7.58 -1.62
CA LEU A 304 -9.81 6.16 -1.80
C LEU A 304 -9.88 5.80 -3.30
N ARG A 305 -9.75 4.52 -3.64
CA ARG A 305 -9.87 4.02 -5.02
C ARG A 305 -10.72 2.75 -5.10
N ILE A 306 -11.63 2.69 -6.08
CA ILE A 306 -12.27 1.46 -6.58
C ILE A 306 -11.58 1.07 -7.89
N THR A 307 -11.26 -0.22 -8.06
CA THR A 307 -10.74 -0.78 -9.32
C THR A 307 -11.86 -1.17 -10.29
N ALA A 308 -11.51 -1.58 -11.52
CA ALA A 308 -12.51 -1.90 -12.55
C ALA A 308 -13.24 -3.21 -12.30
N ASP A 309 -12.58 -4.13 -11.59
CA ASP A 309 -13.13 -5.34 -10.99
C ASP A 309 -13.82 -5.09 -9.63
N GLY A 310 -13.86 -3.84 -9.15
CA GLY A 310 -14.65 -3.42 -7.98
C GLY A 310 -14.04 -3.71 -6.60
N ASN A 311 -12.71 -3.88 -6.54
CA ASN A 311 -11.97 -3.93 -5.29
C ASN A 311 -11.68 -2.51 -4.73
N LEU A 312 -11.91 -2.33 -3.43
CA LEU A 312 -11.55 -1.13 -2.68
C LEU A 312 -10.07 -1.16 -2.30
N LYS A 313 -9.31 -0.17 -2.79
CA LYS A 313 -7.93 0.12 -2.39
C LYS A 313 -7.87 1.43 -1.60
N VAL A 314 -7.46 1.34 -0.34
CA VAL A 314 -7.35 2.50 0.56
C VAL A 314 -6.04 3.29 0.40
N CYS A 315 -5.05 2.71 -0.26
CA CYS A 315 -3.80 3.36 -0.67
C CYS A 315 -3.40 2.90 -2.08
N LEU A 316 -2.65 3.73 -2.81
CA LEU A 316 -2.21 3.42 -4.19
C LEU A 316 -1.14 2.32 -4.26
N PHE A 317 -0.36 2.16 -3.20
CA PHE A 317 0.78 1.24 -3.10
C PHE A 317 0.48 -0.01 -2.25
N GLU A 318 -0.78 -0.23 -1.86
CA GLU A 318 -1.17 -1.30 -0.94
C GLU A 318 -2.17 -2.25 -1.60
N GLY A 319 -1.80 -3.53 -1.69
CA GLY A 319 -2.63 -4.60 -2.25
C GLY A 319 -2.80 -5.83 -1.35
N LYS A 320 -2.41 -5.75 -0.08
CA LYS A 320 -2.57 -6.84 0.92
C LYS A 320 -3.77 -6.61 1.87
N GLY A 321 -4.79 -5.92 1.38
CA GLY A 321 -5.97 -5.52 2.16
C GLY A 321 -7.09 -4.97 1.26
N GLU A 322 -7.21 -5.52 0.06
CA GLU A 322 -8.24 -5.14 -0.90
C GLU A 322 -9.53 -5.88 -0.59
N VAL A 323 -10.67 -5.21 -0.79
CA VAL A 323 -12.00 -5.74 -0.43
C VAL A 323 -12.94 -5.60 -1.64
N SER A 324 -13.48 -6.71 -2.13
CA SER A 324 -14.36 -6.72 -3.30
C SER A 324 -15.76 -6.27 -2.92
N LEU A 325 -16.08 -5.00 -3.25
CA LEU A 325 -17.43 -4.47 -3.10
C LEU A 325 -18.36 -5.01 -4.22
N ARG A 326 -17.80 -5.34 -5.40
CA ARG A 326 -18.51 -6.01 -6.50
C ARG A 326 -19.11 -7.32 -6.05
N ASP A 327 -18.30 -8.19 -5.44
CA ASP A 327 -18.74 -9.56 -5.16
C ASP A 327 -19.73 -9.59 -3.99
N ALA A 328 -19.52 -8.75 -2.97
CA ALA A 328 -20.50 -8.57 -1.90
C ALA A 328 -21.84 -8.03 -2.45
N LEU A 329 -21.82 -7.00 -3.29
CA LEU A 329 -23.01 -6.45 -3.94
C LEU A 329 -23.76 -7.51 -4.78
N ARG A 330 -23.03 -8.30 -5.58
CA ARG A 330 -23.60 -9.39 -6.40
C ARG A 330 -24.08 -10.58 -5.59
N SER A 331 -23.55 -10.78 -4.38
CA SER A 331 -24.00 -11.79 -3.42
C SER A 331 -25.22 -11.33 -2.60
N GLY A 332 -25.80 -10.16 -2.92
CA GLY A 332 -26.98 -9.63 -2.25
C GLY A 332 -26.70 -8.99 -0.88
N ALA A 333 -25.45 -8.61 -0.59
CA ALA A 333 -25.11 -7.94 0.67
C ALA A 333 -25.90 -6.63 0.84
N SER A 334 -26.39 -6.38 2.06
CA SER A 334 -27.08 -5.13 2.39
C SER A 334 -26.13 -3.93 2.36
N ASN A 335 -26.70 -2.73 2.25
CA ASN A 335 -25.93 -1.49 2.30
C ASN A 335 -25.10 -1.37 3.59
N ASP A 336 -25.60 -1.89 4.73
CA ASP A 336 -24.90 -1.83 6.02
C ASP A 336 -23.70 -2.78 6.07
N VAL A 337 -23.81 -3.98 5.47
CA VAL A 337 -22.67 -4.89 5.31
C VAL A 337 -21.60 -4.25 4.43
N LEU A 338 -22.00 -3.60 3.32
CA LEU A 338 -21.08 -2.87 2.45
C LEU A 338 -20.42 -1.68 3.17
N LYS A 339 -21.16 -0.94 4.00
CA LYS A 339 -20.63 0.15 4.84
C LYS A 339 -19.61 -0.36 5.86
N GLU A 340 -19.87 -1.48 6.53
CA GLU A 340 -18.93 -2.06 7.49
C GLU A 340 -17.66 -2.59 6.81
N MET A 341 -17.79 -3.20 5.63
CA MET A 341 -16.65 -3.60 4.79
C MET A 341 -15.80 -2.39 4.36
N ILE A 342 -16.43 -1.25 4.07
CA ILE A 342 -15.73 0.02 3.78
C ILE A 342 -15.04 0.56 5.03
N ARG A 343 -15.75 0.65 6.16
CA ARG A 343 -15.24 1.11 7.47
C ARG A 343 -13.97 0.35 7.86
N GLU A 344 -14.02 -0.98 7.89
CA GLU A 344 -12.88 -1.80 8.28
C GLU A 344 -11.69 -1.68 7.31
N ALA A 345 -11.94 -1.55 6.01
CA ALA A 345 -10.86 -1.27 5.05
C ALA A 345 -10.21 0.10 5.30
N VAL A 346 -11.03 1.15 5.49
CA VAL A 346 -10.59 2.53 5.75
C VAL A 346 -9.81 2.62 7.07
N TRP A 347 -10.33 2.04 8.14
CA TRP A 347 -9.71 2.07 9.47
C TRP A 347 -8.29 1.51 9.48
N ARG A 348 -8.04 0.45 8.70
CA ARG A 348 -6.74 -0.23 8.56
C ARG A 348 -5.74 0.52 7.67
N LYS A 349 -6.12 1.65 7.04
CA LYS A 349 -5.26 2.43 6.13
C LYS A 349 -4.05 3.02 6.85
N LYS A 350 -2.85 2.60 6.43
CA LYS A 350 -1.58 3.02 7.05
C LYS A 350 -1.34 4.54 6.98
N LYS A 351 -0.61 5.07 7.98
CA LYS A 351 -0.22 6.48 8.08
C LYS A 351 0.47 7.01 6.81
N GLN A 352 1.32 6.19 6.21
CA GLN A 352 1.99 6.45 4.94
C GLN A 352 2.29 5.12 4.24
N HIS A 353 2.57 5.17 2.94
CA HIS A 353 3.09 4.00 2.24
C HIS A 353 4.55 3.74 2.65
N ALA A 354 5.00 2.50 2.51
CA ALA A 354 6.42 2.18 2.71
C ALA A 354 7.23 2.76 1.54
N VAL A 355 8.27 3.52 1.86
CA VAL A 355 9.17 4.16 0.90
C VAL A 355 10.55 3.59 1.14
N THR A 356 11.26 3.25 0.07
CA THR A 356 12.66 2.80 0.14
C THR A 356 13.51 3.83 0.90
N LYS A 357 14.45 3.35 1.72
CA LYS A 357 15.03 4.06 2.89
C LYS A 357 15.30 5.57 2.70
N LYS A 358 15.01 6.36 3.76
CA LYS A 358 15.31 7.80 3.89
C LYS A 358 16.67 8.21 3.31
N TYR A 359 16.68 9.19 2.42
CA TYR A 359 17.90 9.93 2.05
C TYR A 359 18.10 11.16 2.94
N VAL A 360 19.25 11.23 3.61
CA VAL A 360 19.76 12.47 4.21
C VAL A 360 20.65 13.15 3.17
N HIS A 361 20.26 14.35 2.73
CA HIS A 361 20.98 15.08 1.68
C HIS A 361 22.27 15.72 2.24
N LEU A 362 23.35 14.94 2.29
CA LEU A 362 24.69 15.48 2.54
C LEU A 362 25.12 16.35 1.35
N ARG A 363 24.96 17.67 1.47
CA ARG A 363 25.47 18.65 0.50
C ARG A 363 27.00 18.59 0.47
N ARG A 364 27.58 18.12 -0.63
CA ARG A 364 28.95 18.48 -1.01
C ARG A 364 28.97 19.95 -1.42
N TYR A 365 29.35 20.83 -0.50
CA TYR A 365 29.84 22.16 -0.88
C TYR A 365 31.26 22.00 -1.46
N LYS A 366 31.47 22.56 -2.65
CA LYS A 366 32.80 22.93 -3.14
C LYS A 366 33.04 24.41 -2.81
N ASN A 367 34.31 24.79 -2.72
CA ASN A 367 34.83 26.16 -2.71
C ASN A 367 34.41 27.03 -1.51
N LEU A 368 35.25 27.00 -0.47
CA LEU A 368 35.67 28.20 0.25
C LEU A 368 37.19 28.16 0.37
N GLN A 369 37.87 29.15 -0.22
CA GLN A 369 39.28 29.41 0.05
C GLN A 369 39.38 30.47 1.17
N ASN A 370 40.44 30.40 1.97
CA ASN A 370 40.90 31.43 2.92
C ASN A 370 39.90 31.94 3.97
N ILE A 371 39.87 31.30 5.14
CA ILE A 371 39.48 31.93 6.42
C ILE A 371 40.55 31.56 7.49
N PRO A 372 41.08 32.52 8.29
CA PRO A 372 42.14 32.25 9.26
C PRO A 372 41.75 31.28 10.40
N ARG A 373 42.74 30.53 10.90
CA ARG A 373 42.58 29.34 11.76
C ARG A 373 42.21 29.61 13.23
N GLN A 374 41.81 30.84 13.59
CA GLN A 374 41.78 31.28 15.00
C GLN A 374 40.38 31.44 15.62
N TYR A 375 39.30 31.45 14.81
CA TYR A 375 37.91 31.65 15.29
C TYR A 375 37.10 30.36 15.52
N LEU A 376 37.74 29.18 15.56
CA LEU A 376 37.05 27.89 15.72
C LEU A 376 37.15 27.29 17.14
N MET A 377 37.86 27.93 18.07
CA MET A 377 38.12 27.34 19.40
C MET A 377 36.98 27.53 20.41
N ASP A 378 36.23 28.64 20.35
CA ASP A 378 35.21 28.95 21.37
C ASP A 378 33.94 28.12 21.22
N TYR A 379 33.60 27.68 20.00
CA TYR A 379 32.41 26.84 19.75
C TYR A 379 32.56 25.40 20.29
N VAL A 380 33.78 24.95 20.62
CA VAL A 380 34.05 23.57 21.05
C VAL A 380 33.84 23.37 22.56
N ARG A 381 33.87 24.44 23.37
CA ARG A 381 33.84 24.34 24.84
C ARG A 381 32.46 24.08 25.47
N LEU A 382 31.36 24.16 24.71
CA LEU A 382 30.00 24.23 25.27
C LEU A 382 29.13 22.96 25.13
N GLN A 383 29.69 21.81 24.76
CA GLN A 383 28.92 20.54 24.62
C GLN A 383 29.50 19.31 25.34
N PHE A 384 30.62 19.43 26.07
CA PHE A 384 31.19 18.32 26.85
C PHE A 384 30.66 18.23 28.29
N LYS A 385 29.33 18.06 28.46
CA LYS A 385 28.73 17.57 29.73
C LYS A 385 27.51 16.67 29.47
N ASN A 386 27.78 15.38 29.27
CA ASN A 386 27.12 14.21 29.88
C ASN A 386 27.44 12.97 29.03
N GLY A 387 28.18 12.02 29.61
CA GLY A 387 28.72 10.87 28.87
C GLY A 387 27.88 9.59 29.02
N THR A 388 27.88 8.77 27.98
CA THR A 388 27.51 7.33 28.07
C THR A 388 28.43 6.49 27.18
N ASN A 389 29.34 5.75 27.81
CA ASN A 389 30.04 4.55 27.36
C ASN A 389 30.31 4.38 25.84
N ALA A 390 31.54 4.68 25.42
CA ALA A 390 32.08 4.14 24.18
C ALA A 390 32.15 2.60 24.25
N ARG A 391 31.53 1.90 23.28
CA ARG A 391 31.62 0.44 23.19
C ARG A 391 32.88 0.03 22.44
N VAL A 392 33.87 -0.47 23.16
CA VAL A 392 35.08 -1.08 22.58
C VAL A 392 34.73 -2.48 22.05
N PHE A 393 34.44 -2.59 20.75
CA PHE A 393 34.41 -3.86 20.02
C PHE A 393 34.90 -3.71 18.58
N SER A 394 36.21 -3.90 18.39
CA SER A 394 36.79 -4.18 17.08
C SER A 394 36.34 -5.57 16.58
N SER A 395 36.45 -5.82 15.26
CA SER A 395 36.17 -7.09 14.55
C SER A 395 34.72 -7.47 14.19
N LEU A 396 33.72 -6.61 14.46
CA LEU A 396 32.38 -6.82 13.90
C LEU A 396 32.38 -6.64 12.37
N SER A 397 31.98 -7.68 11.63
CA SER A 397 32.06 -7.68 10.15
C SER A 397 31.01 -6.82 9.44
N HIS A 398 29.87 -6.56 10.08
CA HIS A 398 28.73 -5.84 9.51
C HIS A 398 28.65 -4.38 9.99
N VAL A 399 29.77 -3.75 10.36
CA VAL A 399 29.82 -2.31 10.69
C VAL A 399 30.91 -1.59 9.89
N ASP A 400 30.64 -0.33 9.55
CA ASP A 400 31.66 0.57 8.98
C ASP A 400 32.60 1.13 10.06
N GLN A 401 33.60 1.91 9.64
CA GLN A 401 34.57 2.58 10.52
C GLN A 401 33.93 3.62 11.48
N SER A 402 32.64 3.95 11.30
CA SER A 402 31.85 4.80 12.20
C SER A 402 30.91 4.00 13.12
N GLY A 403 30.99 2.66 13.10
CA GLY A 403 30.15 1.76 13.88
C GLY A 403 28.73 1.57 13.36
N LYS A 404 28.41 2.02 12.13
CA LYS A 404 27.08 1.89 11.54
C LYS A 404 26.95 0.59 10.75
N ALA A 405 25.76 0.00 10.79
CA ALA A 405 25.48 -1.27 10.11
C ALA A 405 25.69 -1.17 8.59
N SER A 406 26.59 -1.98 8.07
CA SER A 406 27.04 -2.00 6.67
C SER A 406 26.98 -3.42 6.08
N MET A 407 26.84 -3.51 4.76
CA MET A 407 26.86 -4.79 4.06
C MET A 407 28.30 -5.32 3.93
N VAL A 408 28.51 -6.58 4.28
CA VAL A 408 29.79 -7.27 4.05
C VAL A 408 29.98 -7.48 2.55
N ASP A 409 31.08 -6.99 1.98
CA ASP A 409 31.43 -7.33 0.61
C ASP A 409 31.76 -8.84 0.49
N VAL A 410 31.30 -9.43 -0.61
CA VAL A 410 31.51 -10.84 -0.97
C VAL A 410 32.14 -10.98 -2.36
N GLY A 411 32.37 -9.90 -3.11
CA GLY A 411 32.81 -9.94 -4.51
C GLY A 411 34.08 -10.74 -4.73
N SER A 412 35.06 -10.58 -3.84
CA SER A 412 36.36 -11.27 -3.83
C SER A 412 36.34 -12.73 -3.36
N LYS A 413 35.19 -13.26 -2.94
CA LYS A 413 35.07 -14.63 -2.44
C LYS A 413 34.77 -15.61 -3.58
N ASN A 414 35.39 -16.78 -3.53
CA ASN A 414 35.08 -17.88 -4.45
C ASN A 414 33.69 -18.45 -4.17
N GLU A 415 33.02 -18.90 -5.21
CA GLU A 415 31.76 -19.63 -5.10
C GLU A 415 32.02 -21.09 -4.72
N THR A 416 31.22 -21.61 -3.80
CA THR A 416 31.15 -23.06 -3.55
C THR A 416 29.70 -23.48 -3.48
N LYS A 417 29.45 -24.79 -3.59
CA LYS A 417 28.21 -25.37 -3.06
C LYS A 417 28.12 -25.04 -1.56
N ARG A 418 26.93 -24.65 -1.10
CA ARG A 418 26.60 -24.39 0.29
C ARG A 418 25.33 -25.15 0.64
N ILE A 419 25.31 -25.75 1.82
CA ILE A 419 24.14 -26.44 2.39
C ILE A 419 23.94 -25.90 3.81
N ALA A 420 22.69 -25.74 4.24
CA ALA A 420 22.32 -25.50 5.62
C ALA A 420 21.08 -26.31 6.00
N ILE A 421 21.09 -26.88 7.21
CA ILE A 421 19.94 -27.54 7.83
C ILE A 421 19.62 -26.79 9.13
N ALA A 422 18.36 -26.40 9.29
CA ALA A 422 17.83 -25.81 10.52
C ALA A 422 16.65 -26.62 11.03
N ARG A 423 16.44 -26.62 12.35
CA ARG A 423 15.27 -27.22 13.02
C ARG A 423 14.52 -26.20 13.86
N GLY A 424 13.29 -26.53 14.26
CA GLY A 424 12.48 -25.81 15.23
C GLY A 424 11.25 -26.60 15.66
N ILE A 425 10.66 -26.25 16.80
CA ILE A 425 9.53 -26.97 17.40
C ILE A 425 8.37 -26.01 17.66
N VAL A 426 7.15 -26.44 17.35
CA VAL A 426 5.92 -25.78 17.80
C VAL A 426 5.15 -26.71 18.74
N GLN A 427 5.18 -26.40 20.03
CA GLN A 427 4.35 -27.07 21.04
C GLN A 427 2.90 -26.63 20.90
N VAL A 428 1.98 -27.59 20.93
CA VAL A 428 0.53 -27.38 20.95
C VAL A 428 -0.11 -28.13 22.13
N ASN A 429 -1.44 -28.07 22.24
CA ASN A 429 -2.21 -28.91 23.17
C ASN A 429 -2.78 -30.15 22.46
N SER A 430 -3.26 -31.13 23.22
CA SER A 430 -3.88 -32.36 22.72
C SER A 430 -5.01 -32.09 21.70
N THR A 431 -5.84 -31.07 21.95
CA THR A 431 -6.93 -30.66 21.05
C THR A 431 -6.41 -30.25 19.67
N ILE A 432 -5.39 -29.39 19.60
CA ILE A 432 -4.79 -28.97 18.33
C ILE A 432 -4.01 -30.11 17.68
N SER A 433 -3.30 -30.93 18.46
CA SER A 433 -2.61 -32.12 17.96
C SER A 433 -3.59 -33.02 17.18
N LYS A 434 -4.71 -33.36 17.81
CA LYS A 434 -5.76 -34.17 17.21
C LYS A 434 -6.41 -33.50 15.98
N LEU A 435 -6.71 -32.20 16.04
CA LEU A 435 -7.27 -31.48 14.89
C LEU A 435 -6.30 -31.42 13.70
N ILE A 436 -4.97 -31.43 13.92
CA ILE A 436 -3.98 -31.51 12.83
C ILE A 436 -3.93 -32.94 12.26
N ALA A 437 -3.92 -33.97 13.11
CA ALA A 437 -3.94 -35.37 12.69
C ALA A 437 -5.20 -35.72 11.87
N GLU A 438 -6.37 -35.25 12.31
CA GLU A 438 -7.65 -35.42 11.61
C GLU A 438 -7.83 -34.44 10.42
N ASN A 439 -6.83 -33.58 10.12
CA ASN A 439 -6.88 -32.51 9.13
C ASN A 439 -8.14 -31.60 9.23
N ASN A 440 -8.62 -31.40 10.46
CA ASN A 440 -9.90 -30.76 10.80
C ASN A 440 -9.71 -29.34 11.39
N VAL A 441 -8.59 -28.70 11.08
CA VAL A 441 -8.32 -27.32 11.50
C VAL A 441 -9.10 -26.34 10.61
N LYS A 442 -9.84 -25.40 11.20
CA LYS A 442 -10.71 -24.41 10.52
C LYS A 442 -10.05 -23.60 9.38
N LYS A 443 -8.72 -23.53 9.34
CA LYS A 443 -7.94 -22.83 8.31
C LYS A 443 -7.38 -23.75 7.21
N GLY A 444 -7.76 -25.03 7.19
CA GLY A 444 -7.23 -26.07 6.29
C GLY A 444 -5.95 -26.70 6.79
N ASP A 445 -5.33 -27.51 5.92
CA ASP A 445 -4.13 -28.31 6.20
C ASP A 445 -2.95 -27.47 6.70
N VAL A 446 -2.65 -27.63 7.99
CA VAL A 446 -1.62 -26.89 8.69
C VAL A 446 -0.22 -27.27 8.23
N LEU A 447 0.02 -28.55 7.93
CA LEU A 447 1.36 -29.06 7.60
C LEU A 447 1.73 -28.65 6.17
N SER A 448 0.83 -28.84 5.21
CA SER A 448 1.06 -28.43 3.82
C SER A 448 1.18 -26.91 3.67
N VAL A 449 0.34 -26.13 4.36
CA VAL A 449 0.41 -24.66 4.28
C VAL A 449 1.67 -24.13 4.97
N ALA A 450 2.09 -24.69 6.10
CA ALA A 450 3.35 -24.31 6.76
C ALA A 450 4.59 -24.74 5.96
N GLN A 451 4.58 -25.90 5.31
CA GLN A 451 5.63 -26.34 4.38
C GLN A 451 5.81 -25.34 3.23
N LEU A 452 4.72 -25.00 2.53
CA LEU A 452 4.74 -24.03 1.43
C LEU A 452 5.20 -22.64 1.90
N ALA A 453 4.73 -22.19 3.06
CA ALA A 453 5.15 -20.92 3.65
C ALA A 453 6.66 -20.89 3.96
N GLY A 454 7.22 -21.96 4.52
CA GLY A 454 8.65 -22.09 4.78
C GLY A 454 9.50 -22.09 3.49
N ILE A 455 9.09 -22.84 2.46
CA ILE A 455 9.76 -22.88 1.15
C ILE A 455 9.71 -21.50 0.46
N MET A 456 8.59 -20.79 0.56
CA MET A 456 8.46 -19.42 0.05
C MET A 456 9.31 -18.42 0.85
N ALA A 457 9.49 -18.63 2.15
CA ALA A 457 10.29 -17.79 3.02
C ALA A 457 11.79 -17.93 2.74
N ALA A 458 12.31 -19.15 2.57
CA ALA A 458 13.70 -19.42 2.19
C ALA A 458 14.11 -18.59 0.96
N LYS A 459 13.29 -18.65 -0.10
CA LYS A 459 13.47 -17.95 -1.37
C LYS A 459 13.38 -16.42 -1.29
N ARG A 460 13.04 -15.87 -0.12
CA ARG A 460 12.81 -14.43 0.11
C ARG A 460 13.55 -13.88 1.34
N THR A 461 14.54 -14.60 1.85
CA THR A 461 15.25 -14.24 3.08
C THR A 461 15.87 -12.83 3.03
N SER A 462 16.39 -12.40 1.88
CA SER A 462 16.92 -11.04 1.68
C SER A 462 15.86 -9.93 1.56
N ASP A 463 14.58 -10.26 1.31
CA ASP A 463 13.47 -9.31 1.49
C ASP A 463 13.14 -9.09 2.98
N LEU A 464 13.39 -10.11 3.80
CA LEU A 464 12.92 -10.21 5.20
C LEU A 464 14.00 -9.79 6.21
N ILE A 465 15.25 -10.14 5.97
CA ILE A 465 16.38 -9.91 6.88
C ILE A 465 17.35 -8.91 6.22
N PRO A 466 17.48 -7.68 6.75
CA PRO A 466 18.42 -6.70 6.23
C PRO A 466 19.87 -7.21 6.24
N LEU A 467 20.63 -6.85 5.20
CA LEU A 467 22.04 -7.23 4.98
C LEU A 467 22.29 -8.70 4.60
N CYS A 468 21.27 -9.57 4.58
CA CYS A 468 21.35 -10.83 3.84
C CYS A 468 21.50 -10.54 2.33
N HIS A 469 22.33 -11.33 1.65
CA HIS A 469 22.50 -11.23 0.20
C HIS A 469 21.38 -12.02 -0.52
N PRO A 470 20.96 -11.61 -1.72
CA PRO A 470 20.11 -12.44 -2.56
C PRO A 470 20.89 -13.67 -3.03
N LEU A 471 20.41 -14.88 -2.68
CA LEU A 471 21.02 -16.15 -3.06
C LEU A 471 20.16 -16.91 -4.08
N PRO A 472 20.73 -17.39 -5.20
CA PRO A 472 20.05 -18.28 -6.12
C PRO A 472 20.00 -19.71 -5.52
N LEU A 473 18.90 -20.02 -4.83
CA LEU A 473 18.69 -21.32 -4.21
C LEU A 473 18.48 -22.42 -5.27
N SER A 474 19.32 -23.46 -5.20
CA SER A 474 19.21 -24.64 -6.06
C SER A 474 18.33 -25.74 -5.44
N TYR A 475 18.15 -25.71 -4.12
CA TYR A 475 17.22 -26.59 -3.40
C TYR A 475 16.71 -25.88 -2.14
N ALA A 476 15.43 -26.06 -1.83
CA ALA A 476 14.84 -25.64 -0.57
C ALA A 476 13.68 -26.59 -0.24
N ASN A 477 13.82 -27.35 0.85
CA ASN A 477 12.84 -28.30 1.34
C ASN A 477 12.52 -27.99 2.81
N VAL A 478 11.26 -28.16 3.19
CA VAL A 478 10.80 -28.02 4.59
C VAL A 478 9.95 -29.24 4.90
N LEU A 479 10.40 -30.04 5.85
CA LEU A 479 9.67 -31.19 6.37
C LEU A 479 9.02 -30.79 7.69
N LEU A 480 7.76 -31.19 7.88
CA LEU A 480 7.06 -31.08 9.14
C LEU A 480 6.60 -32.46 9.59
N ARG A 481 6.67 -32.73 10.90
CA ARG A 481 6.16 -33.96 11.51
C ARG A 481 5.37 -33.61 12.77
N LEU A 482 4.13 -34.10 12.83
CA LEU A 482 3.36 -34.07 14.07
C LEU A 482 3.80 -35.24 14.95
N ASN A 483 4.16 -34.96 16.20
CA ASN A 483 4.30 -35.96 17.25
C ASN A 483 3.04 -35.87 18.13
N GLU A 484 2.14 -36.84 18.00
CA GLU A 484 0.87 -36.85 18.72
C GLU A 484 1.00 -37.18 20.20
N GLU A 485 2.05 -37.88 20.62
CA GLU A 485 2.30 -38.23 22.03
C GLU A 485 2.83 -37.02 22.82
N LEU A 486 3.75 -36.26 22.21
CA LEU A 486 4.34 -35.05 22.80
C LEU A 486 3.53 -33.78 22.48
N HIS A 487 2.47 -33.89 21.68
CA HIS A 487 1.63 -32.78 21.19
C HIS A 487 2.45 -31.62 20.58
N CYS A 488 3.42 -31.93 19.72
CA CYS A 488 4.29 -30.93 19.10
C CYS A 488 4.47 -31.17 17.60
N ILE A 489 4.84 -30.12 16.87
CA ILE A 489 5.22 -30.21 15.46
C ILE A 489 6.71 -29.91 15.34
N GLU A 490 7.47 -30.91 14.91
CA GLU A 490 8.87 -30.78 14.52
C GLU A 490 8.94 -30.19 13.10
N ILE A 491 9.83 -29.24 12.89
CA ILE A 491 10.10 -28.61 11.59
C ILE A 491 11.59 -28.74 11.29
N THR A 492 11.92 -29.26 10.12
CA THR A 492 13.30 -29.31 9.60
C THR A 492 13.35 -28.71 8.21
N ALA A 493 14.20 -27.71 8.00
CA ALA A 493 14.42 -27.10 6.69
C ALA A 493 15.85 -27.38 6.19
N GLU A 494 15.97 -27.89 4.97
CA GLU A 494 17.24 -27.98 4.25
C GLU A 494 17.23 -27.02 3.06
N VAL A 495 18.28 -26.20 2.96
CA VAL A 495 18.46 -25.25 1.86
C VAL A 495 19.86 -25.41 1.26
N ARG A 496 19.95 -25.38 -0.08
CA ARG A 496 21.20 -25.48 -0.83
C ARG A 496 21.30 -24.39 -1.89
N CYS A 497 22.51 -23.89 -2.12
CA CYS A 497 22.83 -23.00 -3.25
C CYS A 497 24.27 -23.23 -3.74
N THR A 498 24.64 -22.54 -4.82
CA THR A 498 26.05 -22.25 -5.12
C THR A 498 26.23 -20.75 -4.98
N GLY A 499 27.27 -20.30 -4.27
CA GLY A 499 27.42 -18.87 -3.99
C GLY A 499 28.61 -18.48 -3.12
N LYS A 500 28.79 -17.16 -2.97
CA LYS A 500 29.92 -16.50 -2.30
C LYS A 500 29.74 -16.35 -0.78
N THR A 501 28.50 -16.39 -0.29
CA THR A 501 28.16 -16.43 1.15
C THR A 501 27.43 -17.73 1.49
N GLY A 502 27.34 -18.06 2.78
CA GLY A 502 26.58 -19.21 3.28
C GLY A 502 25.07 -18.98 3.25
N VAL A 503 24.32 -20.07 3.45
CA VAL A 503 22.86 -20.18 3.25
C VAL A 503 22.10 -20.50 4.56
N GLU A 504 22.76 -20.24 5.71
CA GLU A 504 22.21 -20.48 7.05
C GLU A 504 20.90 -19.72 7.31
N MET A 505 20.84 -18.48 6.84
CA MET A 505 19.72 -17.58 7.12
C MET A 505 18.45 -18.04 6.40
N GLU A 506 18.58 -18.62 5.22
CA GLU A 506 17.48 -19.14 4.42
C GLU A 506 16.85 -20.38 5.08
N ALA A 507 17.65 -21.27 5.65
CA ALA A 507 17.16 -22.41 6.43
C ALA A 507 16.47 -21.95 7.73
N LEU A 508 17.08 -21.04 8.50
CA LEU A 508 16.49 -20.48 9.72
C LEU A 508 15.19 -19.71 9.44
N THR A 509 15.13 -18.98 8.34
CA THR A 509 13.94 -18.20 7.92
C THR A 509 12.81 -19.12 7.48
N ALA A 510 13.13 -20.24 6.80
CA ALA A 510 12.16 -21.26 6.43
C ALA A 510 11.47 -21.87 7.66
N VAL A 511 12.25 -22.31 8.66
CA VAL A 511 11.72 -22.82 9.94
C VAL A 511 10.89 -21.75 10.64
N SER A 512 11.40 -20.52 10.74
CA SER A 512 10.74 -19.43 11.47
C SER A 512 9.37 -19.08 10.90
N ILE A 513 9.24 -19.01 9.56
CA ILE A 513 7.96 -18.70 8.92
C ILE A 513 7.02 -19.92 8.92
N ALA A 514 7.53 -21.15 8.79
CA ALA A 514 6.71 -22.35 8.99
C ALA A 514 6.11 -22.40 10.41
N ALA A 515 6.92 -22.17 11.45
CA ALA A 515 6.49 -22.13 12.84
C ALA A 515 5.43 -21.04 13.11
N LEU A 516 5.65 -19.82 12.58
CA LEU A 516 4.67 -18.74 12.68
C LEU A 516 3.38 -19.02 11.89
N THR A 517 3.45 -19.80 10.82
CA THR A 517 2.28 -20.22 10.03
C THR A 517 1.43 -21.21 10.83
N ILE A 518 2.03 -22.24 11.45
CA ILE A 518 1.34 -23.14 12.39
C ILE A 518 0.68 -22.33 13.51
N TYR A 519 1.40 -21.35 14.06
CA TYR A 519 0.89 -20.48 15.13
C TYR A 519 -0.32 -19.67 14.68
N ASP A 520 -0.28 -19.02 13.52
CA ASP A 520 -1.46 -18.29 13.00
C ASP A 520 -2.62 -19.23 12.68
N MET A 521 -2.34 -20.43 12.17
CA MET A 521 -3.36 -21.41 11.80
C MET A 521 -4.10 -21.99 13.02
N CYS A 522 -3.39 -22.33 14.10
CA CYS A 522 -3.99 -23.04 15.23
C CYS A 522 -4.39 -22.15 16.43
N LYS A 523 -3.89 -20.91 16.55
CA LYS A 523 -4.16 -20.05 17.73
C LYS A 523 -5.63 -19.76 18.06
N TYR A 524 -6.58 -20.01 17.15
CA TYR A 524 -8.01 -19.87 17.44
C TYR A 524 -8.56 -21.02 18.31
N ALA A 525 -7.89 -22.18 18.30
CA ALA A 525 -8.20 -23.36 19.12
C ALA A 525 -7.29 -23.47 20.36
N ALA A 526 -6.44 -22.46 20.59
CA ALA A 526 -5.54 -22.37 21.73
C ALA A 526 -6.03 -21.32 22.74
N SER A 527 -5.73 -21.55 24.02
CA SER A 527 -5.59 -20.42 24.94
C SER A 527 -4.30 -19.65 24.59
N PRO A 528 -4.18 -18.34 24.90
CA PRO A 528 -2.95 -17.58 24.67
C PRO A 528 -1.69 -18.10 25.39
N LYS A 529 -1.82 -19.12 26.25
CA LYS A 529 -0.71 -19.78 26.96
C LYS A 529 -0.38 -21.19 26.46
N SER A 530 -1.19 -21.79 25.59
CA SER A 530 -1.10 -23.21 25.21
C SER A 530 -0.50 -23.48 23.82
N MET A 531 0.27 -22.53 23.29
CA MET A 531 1.14 -22.73 22.13
C MET A 531 2.47 -22.01 22.34
N LYS A 532 3.58 -22.67 22.03
CA LYS A 532 4.95 -22.15 22.16
C LYS A 532 5.75 -22.51 20.92
N ILE A 533 6.50 -21.55 20.37
CA ILE A 533 7.56 -21.81 19.40
C ILE A 533 8.88 -21.86 20.18
N SER A 534 9.71 -22.88 19.96
CA SER A 534 11.06 -22.94 20.52
C SER A 534 12.05 -23.63 19.60
N ASP A 535 13.32 -23.63 20.02
CA ASP A 535 14.38 -24.49 19.48
C ASP A 535 14.67 -24.27 17.98
N ILE A 536 14.37 -23.05 17.49
CA ILE A 536 14.72 -22.58 16.15
C ILE A 536 16.23 -22.37 16.10
N GLU A 537 16.95 -23.30 15.47
CA GLU A 537 18.41 -23.29 15.44
C GLU A 537 18.99 -23.94 14.17
N LEU A 538 20.24 -23.59 13.89
CA LEU A 538 21.03 -24.23 12.84
C LEU A 538 21.55 -25.58 13.35
N VAL A 539 21.14 -26.66 12.70
CA VAL A 539 21.59 -28.04 12.96
C VAL A 539 22.92 -28.29 12.27
N SER A 540 23.04 -27.90 11.00
CA SER A 540 24.31 -28.04 10.29
C SER A 540 24.46 -27.04 9.14
N LYS A 541 25.70 -26.90 8.68
CA LYS A 541 26.02 -26.24 7.41
C LYS A 541 27.31 -26.81 6.82
N THR A 542 27.41 -26.80 5.50
CA THR A 542 28.64 -27.19 4.80
C THR A 542 29.02 -26.19 3.70
N GLY A 543 30.32 -26.08 3.46
CA GLY A 543 30.95 -25.26 2.44
C GLY A 543 31.32 -23.84 2.89
N GLY A 544 32.43 -23.35 2.36
CA GLY A 544 32.94 -21.99 2.56
C GLY A 544 34.18 -21.91 3.46
N THR A 545 34.79 -20.73 3.52
CA THR A 545 36.15 -20.52 4.09
C THR A 545 36.23 -20.52 5.62
N LYS A 546 35.21 -21.01 6.32
CA LYS A 546 35.17 -21.10 7.80
C LYS A 546 34.97 -22.54 8.31
N GLY A 547 35.05 -23.52 7.42
CA GLY A 547 34.75 -24.92 7.72
C GLY A 547 33.26 -25.21 7.85
N ASP A 548 32.96 -26.49 7.90
CA ASP A 548 31.62 -27.03 8.12
C ASP A 548 31.27 -26.96 9.62
N PHE A 549 29.97 -26.95 9.93
CA PHE A 549 29.48 -26.97 11.31
C PHE A 549 28.35 -27.98 11.45
N PHE A 550 28.38 -28.74 12.54
CA PHE A 550 27.34 -29.66 12.94
C PHE A 550 27.06 -29.45 14.43
N ARG A 551 25.77 -29.41 14.78
CA ARG A 551 25.26 -29.38 16.15
C ARG A 551 24.92 -30.80 16.55
N ASN A 552 25.55 -31.27 17.63
CA ASN A 552 25.19 -32.51 18.30
C ASN A 552 23.81 -32.38 18.97
#